data_AF-A0A3B0WX40-F1
#
_entry.id   AF-A0A3B0WX40-F1
#
_cell.length_a   1.000
_cell.length_b   1.000
_cell.length_c   1.000
_cell.angle_alpha   90.00
_cell.angle_beta   90.00
_cell.angle_gamma   90.00
#
_symmetry.space_group_name_H-M   'P 1'
#
loop_
_entity.id
_entity.type
_entity.pdbx_description
1 polymer ?
#
loop_
_entity_poly.entity_id
_entity_poly.type
_entity_poly.pdbx_seq_one_letter_code
_entity_poly.pdbx_strand_id
1 'polypeptide(L)'
;MPPGIKNEPYSLEVSRKLVEADYDRAAKELGVDVASIKAVAQVESRGSGFLGDGRVKILYEGHKFSKATDRQYDKTHPTISYKGLTSKYYKGNEGEYSRYKMASSLNEEAAMESSSWGKFQIMGFNYKAAGYSTVQKFVNAMHVSESNHLDAFVSFIKTTGLDIPLKSRSWTEFAKRYNGKKYVTIQHNRSLHPIFSE
;
A
#
# COMPACT_ATOMS: atom_id res chain seq x y z
N MET A 1 38.50 32.03 -29.86
CA MET A 1 38.02 31.38 -28.62
C MET A 1 37.00 30.33 -29.02
N PRO A 2 37.08 29.08 -28.52
CA PRO A 2 36.15 28.03 -28.93
C PRO A 2 34.75 28.29 -28.36
N PRO A 3 33.67 27.90 -29.08
CA PRO A 3 32.31 28.02 -28.59
C PRO A 3 32.10 27.07 -27.41
N GLY A 4 31.65 27.66 -26.30
CA GLY A 4 31.34 26.95 -25.06
C GLY A 4 30.20 25.96 -25.26
N ILE A 5 30.46 24.72 -24.89
CA ILE A 5 29.48 23.66 -24.68
C ILE A 5 28.47 24.19 -23.66
N LYS A 6 27.22 24.38 -24.06
CA LYS A 6 26.13 24.72 -23.14
C LYS A 6 25.79 23.46 -22.36
N ASN A 7 25.97 23.52 -21.04
CA ASN A 7 25.61 22.49 -20.08
C ASN A 7 24.10 22.19 -20.17
N GLU A 8 23.73 20.98 -20.56
CA GLU A 8 22.43 20.39 -20.23
C GLU A 8 22.44 19.91 -18.77
N PRO A 9 21.35 20.08 -18.02
CA PRO A 9 20.97 19.14 -16.98
C PRO A 9 19.81 18.30 -17.51
N TYR A 10 20.11 17.11 -18.04
CA TYR A 10 19.12 16.02 -18.04
C TYR A 10 18.87 15.63 -16.57
N SER A 11 17.99 16.36 -15.88
CA SER A 11 17.35 15.81 -14.69
C SER A 11 16.34 14.78 -15.19
N LEU A 12 16.71 13.50 -15.14
CA LEU A 12 15.74 12.43 -15.27
C LEU A 12 14.73 12.59 -14.13
N GLU A 13 13.62 13.27 -14.38
CA GLU A 13 12.49 13.23 -13.47
C GLU A 13 12.07 11.77 -13.34
N VAL A 14 12.36 11.16 -12.18
CA VAL A 14 11.86 9.83 -11.87
C VAL A 14 10.34 9.98 -11.76
N SER A 15 9.64 9.55 -12.81
CA SER A 15 8.18 9.53 -12.83
C SER A 15 7.69 8.85 -11.56
N ARG A 16 6.84 9.54 -10.80
CA ARG A 16 6.17 8.94 -9.64
C ARG A 16 5.15 7.88 -10.04
N LYS A 17 4.80 7.78 -11.33
CA LYS A 17 3.75 6.91 -11.87
C LYS A 17 4.33 5.70 -12.58
N LEU A 18 3.64 4.57 -12.44
CA LEU A 18 3.93 3.35 -13.20
C LEU A 18 3.69 3.57 -14.69
N VAL A 19 4.57 3.01 -15.51
CA VAL A 19 4.37 2.84 -16.95
C VAL A 19 4.10 1.38 -17.27
N GLU A 20 3.64 1.08 -18.49
CA GLU A 20 3.32 -0.29 -18.92
C GLU A 20 4.51 -1.26 -18.72
N ALA A 21 5.73 -0.83 -19.03
CA ALA A 21 6.93 -1.64 -18.85
C ALA A 21 7.18 -2.08 -17.39
N ASP A 22 6.75 -1.29 -16.40
CA ASP A 22 6.83 -1.70 -15.00
C ASP A 22 5.89 -2.88 -14.72
N TYR A 23 4.65 -2.82 -15.25
CA TYR A 23 3.68 -3.90 -15.10
C TYR A 23 4.13 -5.16 -15.82
N ASP A 24 4.69 -5.04 -17.03
CA ASP A 24 5.23 -6.19 -17.79
C ASP A 24 6.33 -6.90 -17.01
N ARG A 25 7.25 -6.14 -16.41
CA ARG A 25 8.32 -6.68 -15.56
C ARG A 25 7.74 -7.44 -14.37
N ALA A 26 6.82 -6.83 -13.64
CA ALA A 26 6.20 -7.45 -12.46
C ALA A 26 5.36 -8.69 -12.84
N ALA A 27 4.64 -8.63 -13.95
CA ALA A 27 3.86 -9.75 -14.49
C ALA A 27 4.76 -10.94 -14.82
N LYS A 28 5.88 -10.69 -15.50
CA LYS A 28 6.89 -11.71 -15.79
C LYS A 28 7.49 -12.30 -14.51
N GLU A 29 7.82 -11.47 -13.53
CA GLU A 29 8.41 -11.94 -12.27
C GLU A 29 7.43 -12.78 -11.45
N LEU A 30 6.17 -12.38 -11.42
CA LEU A 30 5.11 -13.11 -10.72
C LEU A 30 4.55 -14.27 -11.55
N GLY A 31 4.86 -14.39 -12.84
CA GLY A 31 4.27 -15.39 -13.73
C GLY A 31 2.76 -15.25 -13.91
N VAL A 32 2.26 -14.01 -13.92
CA VAL A 32 0.83 -13.65 -14.06
C VAL A 32 0.63 -12.71 -15.24
N ASP A 33 -0.61 -12.46 -15.64
CA ASP A 33 -0.90 -11.43 -16.63
C ASP A 33 -0.88 -10.01 -16.02
N VAL A 34 -0.60 -9.01 -16.85
CA VAL A 34 -0.59 -7.59 -16.46
C VAL A 34 -1.94 -7.13 -15.92
N ALA A 35 -3.05 -7.63 -16.49
CA ALA A 35 -4.40 -7.26 -16.08
C ALA A 35 -4.65 -7.63 -14.61
N SER A 36 -4.14 -8.78 -14.15
CA SER A 36 -4.23 -9.22 -12.77
C SER A 36 -3.60 -8.22 -11.80
N ILE A 37 -2.40 -7.70 -12.11
CA ILE A 37 -1.72 -6.71 -11.27
C ILE A 37 -2.47 -5.38 -11.27
N LYS A 38 -2.91 -4.91 -12.45
CA LYS A 38 -3.69 -3.66 -12.58
C LYS A 38 -5.02 -3.75 -11.85
N ALA A 39 -5.68 -4.90 -11.88
CA ALA A 39 -6.95 -5.10 -11.22
C ALA A 39 -6.81 -5.08 -9.69
N VAL A 40 -5.72 -5.64 -9.13
CA VAL A 40 -5.40 -5.46 -7.71
C VAL A 40 -5.20 -3.98 -7.39
N ALA A 41 -4.39 -3.25 -8.17
CA ALA A 41 -4.20 -1.80 -7.97
C ALA A 41 -5.51 -1.01 -8.04
N GLN A 42 -6.43 -1.40 -8.93
CA GLN A 42 -7.73 -0.76 -9.08
C GLN A 42 -8.62 -0.96 -7.84
N VAL A 43 -8.66 -2.19 -7.31
CA VAL A 43 -9.45 -2.52 -6.11
C VAL A 43 -8.89 -1.79 -4.88
N GLU A 44 -7.58 -1.83 -4.68
CA GLU A 44 -6.93 -1.35 -3.45
C GLU A 44 -6.86 0.17 -3.37
N SER A 45 -6.60 0.86 -4.48
CA SER A 45 -6.35 2.30 -4.45
C SER A 45 -7.06 3.11 -5.53
N ARG A 46 -7.94 2.49 -6.34
CA ARG A 46 -8.49 3.08 -7.57
C ARG A 46 -7.36 3.45 -8.55
N GLY A 47 -6.28 2.67 -8.54
CA GLY A 47 -5.15 2.80 -9.46
C GLY A 47 -4.09 3.85 -9.13
N SER A 48 -4.26 4.69 -8.10
CA SER A 48 -3.28 5.74 -7.72
C SER A 48 -2.65 5.50 -6.36
N GLY A 49 -1.32 5.45 -6.31
CA GLY A 49 -0.55 5.33 -5.07
C GLY A 49 -0.33 6.64 -4.32
N PHE A 50 -0.69 7.78 -4.92
CA PHE A 50 -0.57 9.12 -4.34
C PHE A 50 -1.92 9.84 -4.29
N LEU A 51 -2.06 10.74 -3.33
CA LEU A 51 -3.18 11.68 -3.15
C LEU A 51 -3.03 12.89 -4.09
N GLY A 52 -4.07 13.73 -4.17
CA GLY A 52 -4.06 14.92 -5.02
C GLY A 52 -3.01 15.96 -4.62
N ASP A 53 -2.64 15.97 -3.33
CA ASP A 53 -1.58 16.83 -2.78
C ASP A 53 -0.17 16.23 -2.84
N GLY A 54 -0.01 15.09 -3.53
CA GLY A 54 1.29 14.45 -3.75
C GLY A 54 1.79 13.58 -2.60
N ARG A 55 1.09 13.49 -1.47
CA ARG A 55 1.39 12.53 -0.41
C ARG A 55 1.06 11.11 -0.83
N VAL A 56 1.78 10.13 -0.30
CA VAL A 56 1.45 8.71 -0.54
C VAL A 56 0.07 8.39 0.03
N LYS A 57 -0.73 7.58 -0.66
CA LYS A 57 -2.04 7.18 -0.17
C LYS A 57 -1.86 6.26 1.03
N ILE A 58 -2.56 6.55 2.14
CA ILE A 58 -2.55 5.72 3.34
C ILE A 58 -3.96 5.40 3.82
N LEU A 59 -4.07 4.33 4.59
CA LEU A 59 -5.20 4.10 5.50
C LEU A 59 -4.64 3.70 6.86
N TYR A 60 -4.99 4.45 7.91
CA TYR A 60 -4.50 4.20 9.26
C TYR A 60 -5.46 3.32 10.05
N GLU A 61 -4.94 2.24 10.63
CA GLU A 61 -5.71 1.25 11.36
C GLU A 61 -5.52 1.37 12.88
N GLY A 62 -6.36 2.16 13.54
CA GLY A 62 -6.25 2.40 14.98
C GLY A 62 -6.35 1.15 15.86
N HIS A 63 -7.00 0.09 15.37
CA HIS A 63 -7.04 -1.21 16.05
C HIS A 63 -5.74 -2.02 15.92
N LYS A 64 -4.97 -1.78 14.86
CA LYS A 64 -3.62 -2.33 14.72
C LYS A 64 -2.65 -1.56 15.61
N PHE A 65 -2.78 -0.24 15.67
CA PHE A 65 -1.97 0.60 16.55
C PHE A 65 -2.17 0.25 18.02
N SER A 66 -3.44 0.16 18.45
CA SER A 66 -3.81 -0.35 19.78
C SER A 66 -3.15 -1.68 20.11
N LYS A 67 -3.13 -2.62 19.16
CA LYS A 67 -2.44 -3.90 19.35
C LYS A 67 -0.92 -3.75 19.42
N ALA A 68 -0.33 -2.94 18.56
CA ALA A 68 1.12 -2.75 18.46
C ALA A 68 1.72 -1.99 19.65
N THR A 69 0.91 -1.17 20.35
CA THR A 69 1.32 -0.42 21.54
C THR A 69 0.77 -1.02 22.83
N ASP A 70 0.43 -2.32 22.84
CA ASP A 70 -0.15 -3.02 23.99
C ASP A 70 -1.31 -2.28 24.67
N ARG A 71 -2.13 -1.59 23.86
CA ARG A 71 -3.30 -0.79 24.25
C ARG A 71 -3.01 0.40 25.16
N GLN A 72 -1.75 0.83 25.24
CA GLN A 72 -1.30 1.96 26.04
C GLN A 72 -2.14 3.23 25.81
N TYR A 73 -2.58 3.48 24.57
CA TYR A 73 -3.24 4.72 24.16
C TYR A 73 -4.77 4.62 24.02
N ASP A 74 -5.38 3.46 24.31
CA ASP A 74 -6.83 3.26 24.08
C ASP A 74 -7.70 4.23 24.89
N LYS A 75 -7.28 4.58 26.11
CA LYS A 75 -8.03 5.49 26.99
C LYS A 75 -7.80 6.96 26.63
N THR A 76 -6.56 7.34 26.32
CA THR A 76 -6.17 8.74 26.11
C THR A 76 -6.40 9.21 24.68
N HIS A 77 -6.40 8.29 23.70
CA HIS A 77 -6.53 8.61 22.27
C HIS A 77 -7.51 7.65 21.54
N PRO A 78 -8.79 7.56 21.98
CA PRO A 78 -9.74 6.56 21.49
C PRO A 78 -10.14 6.70 20.02
N THR A 79 -9.76 7.81 19.35
CA THR A 79 -9.99 8.04 17.91
C THR A 79 -8.89 7.45 17.03
N ILE A 80 -7.73 7.14 17.62
CA ILE A 80 -6.57 6.55 16.92
C ILE A 80 -6.07 5.26 17.56
N SER A 81 -6.52 4.88 18.75
CA SER A 81 -6.20 3.62 19.41
C SER A 81 -7.47 3.00 19.98
N TYR A 82 -7.88 1.83 19.49
CA TYR A 82 -9.11 1.17 19.94
C TYR A 82 -9.10 -0.33 19.63
N LYS A 83 -9.57 -1.19 20.55
CA LYS A 83 -9.50 -2.66 20.41
C LYS A 83 -10.23 -3.26 19.19
N GLY A 84 -11.41 -2.73 18.84
CA GLY A 84 -12.31 -3.33 17.84
C GLY A 84 -12.14 -2.76 16.44
N LEU A 85 -12.34 -3.56 15.39
CA LEU A 85 -12.40 -3.03 14.03
C LEU A 85 -13.60 -2.08 13.90
N THR A 86 -13.37 -0.85 13.46
CA THR A 86 -14.43 0.12 13.17
C THR A 86 -13.98 1.10 12.10
N SER A 87 -14.92 1.52 11.24
CA SER A 87 -14.74 2.58 10.26
C SER A 87 -15.13 3.96 10.77
N LYS A 88 -15.70 4.06 12.00
CA LYS A 88 -16.22 5.29 12.58
C LYS A 88 -15.23 6.47 12.53
N TYR A 89 -13.95 6.18 12.68
CA TYR A 89 -12.90 7.19 12.77
C TYR A 89 -12.18 7.44 11.46
N TYR A 90 -12.47 6.67 10.40
CA TYR A 90 -11.85 6.89 9.10
C TYR A 90 -12.32 8.25 8.55
N LYS A 91 -11.35 9.03 8.11
CA LYS A 91 -11.59 10.32 7.44
C LYS A 91 -11.45 10.20 5.93
N GLY A 92 -10.71 9.19 5.45
CA GLY A 92 -10.44 8.96 4.04
C GLY A 92 -9.42 9.95 3.46
N ASN A 93 -8.72 9.51 2.41
CA ASN A 93 -7.73 10.27 1.64
C ASN A 93 -6.81 11.14 2.53
N GLU A 94 -6.74 12.45 2.28
CA GLU A 94 -5.91 13.43 2.98
C GLU A 94 -6.19 13.48 4.49
N GLY A 95 -7.41 13.16 4.89
CA GLY A 95 -7.85 13.17 6.29
C GLY A 95 -7.18 12.09 7.14
N GLU A 96 -6.78 10.95 6.55
CA GLU A 96 -6.10 9.87 7.26
C GLU A 96 -4.77 10.31 7.86
N TYR A 97 -4.07 11.23 7.19
CA TYR A 97 -2.81 11.77 7.71
C TYR A 97 -2.96 12.51 9.03
N SER A 98 -4.12 13.10 9.34
CA SER A 98 -4.33 13.71 10.66
C SER A 98 -4.30 12.66 11.78
N ARG A 99 -4.83 11.47 11.51
CA ARG A 99 -4.84 10.34 12.45
C ARG A 99 -3.45 9.71 12.55
N TYR A 100 -2.80 9.49 11.41
CA TYR A 100 -1.44 8.98 11.35
C TYR A 100 -0.46 9.88 12.10
N LYS A 101 -0.49 11.21 11.88
CA LYS A 101 0.40 12.16 12.57
C LYS A 101 0.22 12.13 14.09
N MET A 102 -1.02 12.07 14.57
CA MET A 102 -1.30 11.95 16.00
C MET A 102 -0.75 10.64 16.58
N ALA A 103 -0.94 9.52 15.88
CA ALA A 103 -0.39 8.23 16.30
C ALA A 103 1.14 8.22 16.28
N SER A 104 1.73 8.79 15.22
CA SER A 104 3.17 8.89 15.02
C SER A 104 3.85 9.75 16.10
N SER A 105 3.18 10.78 16.63
CA SER A 105 3.69 11.55 17.78
C SER A 105 3.72 10.77 19.10
N LEU A 106 2.99 9.65 19.20
CA LEU A 106 2.97 8.78 20.37
C LEU A 106 3.93 7.58 20.22
N ASN A 107 3.92 6.97 19.04
CA ASN A 107 4.82 5.88 18.68
C ASN A 107 4.93 5.81 17.14
N GLU A 108 6.05 6.30 16.61
CA GLU A 108 6.25 6.42 15.16
C GLU A 108 6.27 5.06 14.44
N GLU A 109 7.03 4.10 14.95
CA GLU A 109 7.16 2.78 14.34
C GLU A 109 5.83 2.04 14.32
N ALA A 110 5.11 2.02 15.46
CA ALA A 110 3.78 1.40 15.53
C ALA A 110 2.77 2.08 14.61
N ALA A 111 2.84 3.41 14.43
CA ALA A 111 1.96 4.13 13.50
C ALA A 111 2.26 3.77 12.04
N MET A 112 3.54 3.64 11.67
CA MET A 112 3.96 3.19 10.34
C MET A 112 3.49 1.77 10.06
N GLU A 113 3.70 0.85 11.01
CA GLU A 113 3.28 -0.55 10.91
C GLU A 113 1.76 -0.71 10.83
N SER A 114 1.04 0.18 11.51
CA SER A 114 -0.43 0.18 11.59
C SER A 114 -1.12 0.93 10.45
N SER A 115 -0.39 1.30 9.40
CA SER A 115 -0.94 1.94 8.21
C SER A 115 -0.70 1.09 6.97
N SER A 116 -1.65 1.06 6.04
CA SER A 116 -1.40 0.59 4.67
C SER A 116 -0.90 1.73 3.80
N TRP A 117 -0.05 1.41 2.82
CA TRP A 117 0.69 2.41 2.05
C TRP A 117 0.59 2.17 0.54
N GLY A 118 0.47 3.27 -0.20
CA GLY A 118 0.67 3.33 -1.65
C GLY A 118 -0.40 2.62 -2.47
N LYS A 119 -0.06 2.32 -3.72
CA LYS A 119 -0.99 1.81 -4.76
C LYS A 119 -1.61 0.46 -4.39
N PHE A 120 -0.85 -0.39 -3.71
CA PHE A 120 -1.26 -1.75 -3.38
C PHE A 120 -1.72 -1.89 -1.91
N GLN A 121 -1.70 -0.82 -1.12
CA GLN A 121 -2.19 -0.81 0.27
C GLN A 121 -1.59 -1.93 1.15
N ILE A 122 -0.29 -2.20 0.99
CA ILE A 122 0.42 -3.15 1.86
C ILE A 122 0.53 -2.54 3.26
N MET A 123 0.12 -3.31 4.27
CA MET A 123 0.27 -2.90 5.68
C MET A 123 1.74 -2.80 6.08
N GLY A 124 2.10 -1.74 6.81
CA GLY A 124 3.47 -1.50 7.23
C GLY A 124 4.08 -2.62 8.06
N PHE A 125 3.32 -3.33 8.88
CA PHE A 125 3.81 -4.51 9.63
C PHE A 125 4.31 -5.65 8.73
N ASN A 126 3.99 -5.63 7.42
CA ASN A 126 4.50 -6.57 6.43
C ASN A 126 5.81 -6.13 5.77
N TYR A 127 6.50 -5.09 6.27
CA TYR A 127 7.70 -4.52 5.62
C TYR A 127 8.76 -5.58 5.29
N LYS A 128 8.96 -6.60 6.15
CA LYS A 128 9.90 -7.71 5.89
C LYS A 128 9.48 -8.56 4.70
N ALA A 129 8.19 -8.91 4.61
CA ALA A 129 7.66 -9.66 3.47
C ALA A 129 7.68 -8.80 2.19
N ALA A 130 7.55 -7.49 2.32
CA ALA A 130 7.71 -6.53 1.24
C ALA A 130 9.19 -6.28 0.83
N GLY A 131 10.15 -6.97 1.45
CA GLY A 131 11.57 -6.92 1.07
C GLY A 131 12.41 -5.86 1.78
N TYR A 132 11.90 -5.24 2.85
CA TYR A 132 12.59 -4.17 3.57
C TYR A 132 13.11 -4.64 4.93
N SER A 133 14.23 -4.06 5.38
CA SER A 133 14.83 -4.41 6.68
C SER A 133 14.17 -3.71 7.86
N THR A 134 13.49 -2.57 7.65
CA THR A 134 12.76 -1.81 8.67
C THR A 134 11.50 -1.19 8.05
N VAL A 135 10.51 -0.86 8.89
CA VAL A 135 9.29 -0.19 8.42
C VAL A 135 9.58 1.20 7.85
N GLN A 136 10.57 1.93 8.39
CA GLN A 136 10.98 3.25 7.89
C GLN A 136 11.49 3.16 6.45
N LYS A 137 12.32 2.15 6.12
CA LYS A 137 12.79 1.94 4.74
C LYS A 137 11.63 1.63 3.80
N PHE A 138 10.69 0.80 4.23
CA PHE A 138 9.47 0.53 3.47
C PHE A 138 8.67 1.81 3.22
N VAL A 139 8.35 2.57 4.27
CA VAL A 139 7.60 3.83 4.16
C VAL A 139 8.33 4.86 3.30
N ASN A 140 9.64 5.00 3.44
CA ASN A 140 10.44 5.89 2.60
C ASN A 140 10.34 5.51 1.12
N ALA A 141 10.46 4.23 0.79
CA ALA A 141 10.27 3.76 -0.58
C ALA A 141 8.85 4.07 -1.11
N MET A 142 7.83 3.97 -0.26
CA MET A 142 6.46 4.35 -0.63
C MET A 142 6.29 5.85 -0.90
N HIS A 143 7.17 6.72 -0.38
CA HIS A 143 7.14 8.15 -0.71
C HIS A 143 7.85 8.49 -2.03
N VAL A 144 8.68 7.58 -2.57
CA VAL A 144 9.49 7.83 -3.77
C VAL A 144 8.68 7.70 -5.05
N SER A 145 8.11 6.53 -5.33
CA SER A 145 7.39 6.28 -6.60
C SER A 145 6.40 5.12 -6.52
N GLU A 146 5.46 5.05 -7.46
CA GLU A 146 4.60 3.87 -7.63
C GLU A 146 5.38 2.65 -8.13
N SER A 147 6.57 2.82 -8.74
CA SER A 147 7.46 1.70 -9.08
C SER A 147 7.99 1.02 -7.81
N ASN A 148 8.37 1.80 -6.79
CA ASN A 148 8.68 1.26 -5.46
C ASN A 148 7.49 0.56 -4.81
N HIS A 149 6.25 1.06 -5.02
CA HIS A 149 5.04 0.39 -4.53
C HIS A 149 4.88 -0.99 -5.19
N LEU A 150 5.15 -1.08 -6.48
CA LEU A 150 5.07 -2.32 -7.26
C LEU A 150 6.14 -3.32 -6.83
N ASP A 151 7.38 -2.89 -6.60
CA ASP A 151 8.45 -3.77 -6.12
C ASP A 151 8.11 -4.35 -4.74
N ALA A 152 7.59 -3.52 -3.83
CA ALA A 152 7.11 -3.97 -2.53
C ALA A 152 5.97 -4.99 -2.66
N PHE A 153 5.05 -4.77 -3.60
CA PHE A 153 3.96 -5.69 -3.91
C PHE A 153 4.47 -7.02 -4.43
N VAL A 154 5.35 -7.02 -5.43
CA VAL A 154 5.94 -8.25 -6.00
C VAL A 154 6.64 -9.07 -4.91
N SER A 155 7.48 -8.42 -4.08
CA SER A 155 8.14 -9.10 -2.95
C SER A 155 7.11 -9.69 -1.99
N PHE A 156 6.12 -8.89 -1.57
CA PHE A 156 5.09 -9.34 -0.63
C PHE A 156 4.31 -10.55 -1.16
N ILE A 157 3.92 -10.51 -2.44
CA ILE A 157 3.17 -11.60 -3.08
C ILE A 157 3.98 -12.89 -3.11
N LYS A 158 5.27 -12.82 -3.47
CA LYS A 158 6.17 -13.99 -3.50
C LYS A 158 6.43 -14.55 -2.10
N THR A 159 6.76 -13.68 -1.14
CA THR A 159 7.11 -14.13 0.22
C THR A 159 5.93 -14.72 0.97
N THR A 160 4.71 -14.26 0.69
CA THR A 160 3.50 -14.76 1.36
C THR A 160 2.83 -15.92 0.61
N GLY A 161 3.36 -16.35 -0.55
CA GLY A 161 2.79 -17.39 -1.40
C GLY A 161 1.43 -16.99 -2.00
N LEU A 162 1.18 -15.70 -2.15
CA LEU A 162 -0.01 -15.15 -2.80
C LEU A 162 0.10 -15.19 -4.33
N ASP A 163 1.29 -15.47 -4.86
CA ASP A 163 1.51 -15.72 -6.29
C ASP A 163 0.72 -16.93 -6.77
N ILE A 164 0.55 -17.99 -5.95
CA ILE A 164 -0.21 -19.20 -6.30
C ILE A 164 -1.68 -18.89 -6.63
N PRO A 165 -2.49 -18.29 -5.74
CA PRO A 165 -3.86 -17.94 -6.07
C PRO A 165 -3.95 -16.84 -7.14
N LEU A 166 -2.94 -15.97 -7.27
CA LEU A 166 -2.91 -14.95 -8.32
C LEU A 166 -2.71 -15.57 -9.71
N LYS A 167 -1.74 -16.49 -9.86
CA LYS A 167 -1.47 -17.27 -11.09
C LYS A 167 -2.65 -18.10 -11.53
N SER A 168 -3.30 -18.78 -10.58
CA SER A 168 -4.49 -19.60 -10.85
C SER A 168 -5.78 -18.80 -10.95
N ARG A 169 -5.72 -17.46 -10.86
CA ARG A 169 -6.89 -16.56 -10.84
C ARG A 169 -7.94 -16.97 -9.81
N SER A 170 -7.51 -17.55 -8.70
CA SER A 170 -8.35 -17.89 -7.56
C SER A 170 -8.62 -16.63 -6.74
N TRP A 171 -9.41 -15.72 -7.33
CA TRP A 171 -9.65 -14.36 -6.81
C TRP A 171 -10.22 -14.34 -5.40
N THR A 172 -11.14 -15.26 -5.12
CA THR A 172 -11.71 -15.45 -3.79
C THR A 172 -10.63 -15.78 -2.76
N GLU A 173 -9.74 -16.71 -3.09
CA GLU A 173 -8.66 -17.11 -2.19
C GLU A 173 -7.61 -16.02 -2.03
N PHE A 174 -7.22 -15.39 -3.16
CA PHE A 174 -6.34 -14.24 -3.16
C PHE A 174 -6.88 -13.14 -2.26
N ALA A 175 -8.13 -12.73 -2.45
CA ALA A 175 -8.75 -11.64 -1.70
C ALA A 175 -8.89 -11.99 -0.20
N LYS A 176 -9.25 -13.23 0.16
CA LYS A 176 -9.30 -13.67 1.57
C LYS A 176 -7.96 -13.52 2.25
N ARG A 177 -6.87 -13.91 1.58
CA ARG A 177 -5.52 -13.86 2.14
C ARG A 177 -4.92 -12.45 2.11
N TYR A 178 -5.13 -11.70 1.02
CA TYR A 178 -4.62 -10.33 0.86
C TYR A 178 -5.30 -9.35 1.82
N ASN A 179 -6.63 -9.40 1.91
CA ASN A 179 -7.43 -8.47 2.72
C ASN A 179 -7.68 -8.97 4.16
N GLY A 180 -7.44 -10.24 4.44
CA GLY A 180 -7.73 -10.86 5.73
C GLY A 180 -9.19 -10.65 6.15
N LYS A 181 -9.41 -10.22 7.40
CA LYS A 181 -10.76 -9.96 7.94
C LYS A 181 -11.55 -8.89 7.16
N LYS A 182 -10.90 -8.05 6.34
CA LYS A 182 -11.59 -7.07 5.48
C LYS A 182 -12.31 -7.71 4.30
N TYR A 183 -12.00 -8.96 3.94
CA TYR A 183 -12.65 -9.67 2.83
C TYR A 183 -14.19 -9.70 2.95
N VAL A 184 -14.72 -9.93 4.16
CA VAL A 184 -16.17 -9.98 4.42
C VAL A 184 -16.85 -8.62 4.14
N THR A 185 -16.15 -7.53 4.41
CA THR A 185 -16.64 -6.16 4.17
C THR A 185 -16.53 -5.76 2.70
N ILE A 186 -15.47 -6.20 2.00
CA ILE A 186 -15.32 -5.96 0.55
C ILE A 186 -16.41 -6.69 -0.23
N GLN A 187 -16.74 -7.95 0.10
CA GLN A 187 -17.87 -8.65 -0.54
C GLN A 187 -19.22 -7.91 -0.40
N HIS A 188 -19.45 -7.21 0.73
CA HIS A 188 -20.68 -6.45 0.94
C HIS A 188 -20.74 -5.12 0.16
N ASN A 189 -19.60 -4.50 -0.18
CA ASN A 189 -19.58 -3.13 -0.69
C ASN A 189 -18.96 -2.99 -2.10
N ARG A 190 -18.20 -3.99 -2.54
CA ARG A 190 -17.57 -4.06 -3.86
C ARG A 190 -17.50 -5.52 -4.25
N SER A 191 -18.52 -5.99 -4.97
CA SER A 191 -18.41 -7.24 -5.71
C SER A 191 -17.09 -7.18 -6.49
N LEU A 192 -16.13 -8.04 -6.16
CA LEU A 192 -14.93 -8.22 -6.98
C LEU A 192 -15.35 -8.78 -8.35
N HIS A 193 -16.48 -9.48 -8.41
CA HIS A 193 -17.03 -10.16 -9.58
C HIS A 193 -17.11 -9.36 -10.90
N PRO A 194 -17.47 -8.07 -10.94
CA PRO A 194 -17.58 -7.31 -12.21
C PRO A 194 -16.26 -6.71 -12.70
N ILE A 195 -15.18 -6.71 -11.90
CA ILE A 195 -13.90 -6.09 -12.28
C ILE A 195 -12.97 -7.12 -12.96
N PHE A 196 -13.19 -8.42 -12.73
CA PHE A 196 -12.34 -9.52 -13.23
C PHE A 196 -13.03 -10.40 -14.28
N SER A 197 -14.12 -9.92 -14.87
CA SER A 197 -14.82 -10.59 -15.97
C SER A 197 -14.55 -9.84 -17.28
N GLU A 198 -13.46 -10.22 -17.95
CA GLU A 198 -13.30 -10.37 -19.41
C GLU A 198 -11.94 -11.03 -19.71
#